data_AF-A0A941YP83-F1
#
_entry.id   AF-A0A941YP83-F1
#
_cell.length_a   1.000
_cell.length_b   1.000
_cell.length_c   1.000
_cell.angle_alpha   90.00
_cell.angle_beta   90.00
_cell.angle_gamma   90.00
#
_symmetry.space_group_name_H-M   'P 1'
#
loop_
_entity.id
_entity.type
_entity.pdbx_description
1 polymer ?
#
loop_
_entity_poly.entity_id
_entity_poly.type
_entity_poly.pdbx_seq_one_letter_code
_entity_poly.pdbx_strand_id
1 'polypeptide(L)'
;MDSNDLTATLYFAAAVRAGADSSLTRLLPLQRLKEPLSPHESFSQRMLFALQALGVIQPELSLSNAEDWLTAKDWFEMGPQTLAWRICWSPGDCRERNAMANALLSGIEPSNDVLNALLDVWRDLALAEVVQYAGWELAKSGYNPKWAEAATSNLREALHIFSIAQVMHLTQLAMRSLASTHQRGGIASSRLGTVFADSVSYFARRAKLEKWTVREVARPAELPISAIVTLFTQQVTRLHDEYATRTPSVAAVLDAMTRARSVN
;
A
#
# COMPACT_ATOMS: atom_id res chain seq x y z
N MET A 1 -1.75 17.70 -16.48
CA MET A 1 -1.11 16.45 -16.00
C MET A 1 -2.21 15.42 -15.96
N ASP A 2 -2.05 14.36 -16.74
CA ASP A 2 -3.05 13.31 -16.83
C ASP A 2 -3.00 12.44 -15.56
N SER A 3 -4.13 11.80 -15.21
CA SER A 3 -4.24 10.96 -14.00
C SER A 3 -3.17 9.84 -13.95
N ASN A 4 -2.88 9.24 -15.11
CA ASN A 4 -1.85 8.21 -15.24
C ASN A 4 -0.44 8.77 -15.00
N ASP A 5 -0.15 9.98 -15.48
CA ASP A 5 1.17 10.61 -15.31
C ASP A 5 1.42 10.95 -13.85
N LEU A 6 0.40 11.44 -13.13
CA LEU A 6 0.50 11.72 -11.70
C LEU A 6 0.82 10.45 -10.91
N THR A 7 0.05 9.38 -11.14
CA THR A 7 0.24 8.10 -10.44
C THR A 7 1.61 7.51 -10.71
N ALA A 8 2.07 7.54 -11.97
CA ALA A 8 3.40 7.10 -12.35
C ALA A 8 4.50 7.93 -11.68
N THR A 9 4.34 9.25 -11.64
CA THR A 9 5.27 10.17 -10.99
C THR A 9 5.38 9.88 -9.49
N LEU A 10 4.25 9.64 -8.82
CA LEU A 10 4.21 9.26 -7.42
C LEU A 10 4.94 7.93 -7.17
N TYR A 11 4.65 6.91 -7.99
CA TYR A 11 5.28 5.60 -7.86
C TYR A 11 6.79 5.67 -8.07
N PHE A 12 7.23 6.43 -9.08
CA PHE A 12 8.64 6.63 -9.35
C PHE A 12 9.35 7.33 -8.19
N ALA A 13 8.81 8.46 -7.71
CA ALA A 13 9.40 9.21 -6.59
C ALA A 13 9.47 8.35 -5.31
N ALA A 14 8.43 7.56 -5.02
CA ALA A 14 8.43 6.64 -3.89
C ALA A 14 9.47 5.52 -4.05
N ALA A 15 9.61 4.95 -5.25
CA ALA A 15 10.57 3.88 -5.53
C ALA A 15 12.02 4.39 -5.41
N VAL A 16 12.30 5.57 -5.96
CA VAL A 16 13.61 6.21 -5.84
C VAL A 16 13.94 6.51 -4.39
N ARG A 17 12.99 7.07 -3.63
CA ARG A 17 13.18 7.36 -2.21
C ARG A 17 13.51 6.10 -1.40
N ALA A 18 12.75 5.03 -1.58
CA ALA A 18 12.88 3.82 -0.78
C ALA A 18 14.15 3.03 -1.11
N GLY A 19 14.54 3.00 -2.40
CA GLY A 19 15.44 1.98 -2.90
C GLY A 19 16.45 2.41 -3.94
N ALA A 20 16.56 3.68 -4.33
CA ALA A 20 17.60 4.06 -5.26
C ALA A 20 19.01 3.92 -4.66
N ASP A 21 19.95 3.49 -5.49
CA ASP A 21 21.37 3.55 -5.20
C ASP A 21 21.89 5.01 -5.20
N SER A 22 23.14 5.22 -4.80
CA SER A 22 23.76 6.55 -4.78
C SER A 22 23.82 7.23 -6.15
N SER A 23 23.79 6.45 -7.22
CA SER A 23 23.80 6.93 -8.61
C SER A 23 22.41 7.31 -9.13
N LEU A 24 21.32 6.93 -8.45
CA LEU A 24 19.93 7.03 -8.94
C LEU A 24 19.71 6.31 -10.29
N THR A 25 20.55 5.35 -10.61
CA THR A 25 20.45 4.57 -11.86
C THR A 25 19.83 3.20 -11.62
N ARG A 26 19.75 2.78 -10.36
CA ARG A 26 19.29 1.46 -9.95
C ARG A 26 18.40 1.56 -8.73
N LEU A 27 17.34 0.76 -8.72
CA LEU A 27 16.54 0.45 -7.54
C LEU A 27 16.99 -0.90 -6.99
N LEU A 28 17.27 -0.93 -5.69
CA LEU A 28 17.61 -2.13 -4.95
C LEU A 28 16.41 -3.09 -4.87
N PRO A 29 16.66 -4.40 -4.67
CA PRO A 29 15.60 -5.36 -4.36
C PRO A 29 14.77 -4.94 -3.16
N LEU A 30 13.47 -5.23 -3.20
CA LEU A 30 12.51 -4.87 -2.14
C LEU A 30 12.94 -5.43 -0.76
N GLN A 31 13.56 -6.61 -0.72
CA GLN A 31 14.08 -7.21 0.52
C GLN A 31 15.29 -6.48 1.12
N ARG A 32 15.98 -5.64 0.33
CA ARG A 32 17.18 -4.90 0.75
C ARG A 32 16.89 -3.44 1.08
N LEU A 33 15.63 -3.02 1.04
CA LEU A 33 15.24 -1.65 1.34
C LEU A 33 15.35 -1.37 2.84
N LYS A 34 15.78 -0.15 3.19
CA LYS A 34 15.83 0.31 4.59
C LYS A 34 14.44 0.62 5.14
N GLU A 35 13.57 1.14 4.30
CA GLU A 35 12.15 1.38 4.57
C GLU A 35 11.31 0.66 3.52
N PRO A 36 10.11 0.15 3.86
CA PRO A 36 9.28 -0.52 2.88
C PRO A 36 8.80 0.47 1.82
N LEU A 37 8.77 0.05 0.55
CA LEU A 37 8.25 0.86 -0.54
C LEU A 37 6.77 1.19 -0.34
N SER A 38 5.98 0.18 0.00
CA SER A 38 4.54 0.30 0.27
C SER A 38 4.10 -0.56 1.46
N PRO A 39 2.88 -0.37 2.02
CA PRO A 39 2.44 -1.11 3.20
C PRO A 39 2.34 -2.62 2.97
N HIS A 40 2.06 -3.04 1.74
CA HIS A 40 1.91 -4.45 1.40
C HIS A 40 2.70 -4.81 0.15
N GLU A 41 3.34 -5.98 0.15
CA GLU A 41 4.21 -6.43 -0.93
C GLU A 41 3.50 -6.45 -2.29
N SER A 42 2.25 -6.94 -2.36
CA SER A 42 1.48 -6.95 -3.61
C SER A 42 1.32 -5.56 -4.21
N PHE A 43 1.23 -4.52 -3.38
CA PHE A 43 1.15 -3.14 -3.85
C PHE A 43 2.51 -2.65 -4.34
N SER A 44 3.61 -3.01 -3.66
CA SER A 44 4.97 -2.71 -4.14
C SER A 44 5.22 -3.33 -5.52
N GLN A 45 4.82 -4.59 -5.72
CA GLN A 45 4.92 -5.27 -7.02
C GLN A 45 4.11 -4.56 -8.10
N ARG A 46 2.87 -4.17 -7.82
CA ARG A 46 2.04 -3.42 -8.77
C ARG A 46 2.68 -2.09 -9.17
N MET A 47 3.29 -1.37 -8.23
CA MET A 47 3.99 -0.12 -8.52
C MET A 47 5.17 -0.36 -9.49
N LEU A 48 6.01 -1.36 -9.21
CA LEU A 48 7.16 -1.68 -10.06
C LEU A 48 6.74 -2.13 -11.46
N PHE A 49 5.71 -2.98 -11.58
CA PHE A 49 5.20 -3.39 -12.88
C PHE A 49 4.55 -2.25 -13.67
N ALA A 50 3.89 -1.30 -13.00
CA ALA A 50 3.37 -0.10 -13.65
C ALA A 50 4.51 0.77 -14.21
N LEU A 51 5.58 0.98 -13.43
CA LEU A 51 6.78 1.71 -13.90
C LEU A 51 7.49 0.98 -15.05
N GLN A 52 7.54 -0.35 -15.00
CA GLN A 52 8.09 -1.17 -16.08
C GLN A 52 7.28 -1.05 -17.36
N ALA A 53 5.95 -1.12 -17.28
CA ALA A 53 5.06 -0.99 -18.42
C ALA A 53 5.18 0.38 -19.12
N LEU A 54 5.53 1.42 -18.35
CA LEU A 54 5.82 2.76 -18.87
C LEU A 54 7.26 2.93 -19.39
N GLY A 55 8.09 1.88 -19.32
CA GLY A 55 9.49 1.92 -19.75
C GLY A 55 10.39 2.76 -18.85
N VAL A 56 9.96 3.09 -17.63
CA VAL A 56 10.75 3.87 -16.66
C VAL A 56 11.83 3.02 -16.02
N ILE A 57 11.50 1.75 -15.74
CA ILE A 57 12.43 0.78 -15.17
C ILE A 57 12.41 -0.53 -15.94
N GLN A 58 13.50 -1.28 -15.85
CA GLN A 58 13.60 -2.64 -16.36
C GLN A 58 14.26 -3.54 -15.32
N PRO A 59 13.90 -4.82 -15.24
CA PRO A 59 14.57 -5.76 -14.36
C PRO A 59 16.06 -5.83 -14.75
N GLU A 60 16.94 -5.63 -13.78
CA GLU A 60 18.38 -5.73 -14.01
C GLU A 60 18.82 -7.18 -13.79
N LEU A 61 19.02 -7.87 -14.91
CA LEU A 61 19.55 -9.22 -14.93
C LEU A 61 21.04 -9.16 -14.61
N SER A 62 21.40 -9.42 -13.34
CA SER A 62 22.82 -9.54 -12.97
C SER A 62 23.39 -10.83 -13.57
N LEU A 63 24.54 -10.75 -14.25
CA LEU A 63 25.29 -11.93 -14.72
C LEU A 63 25.65 -12.89 -13.57
N SER A 64 25.84 -12.37 -12.36
CA SER A 64 26.11 -13.18 -11.16
C SER A 64 24.92 -14.04 -10.71
N ASN A 65 23.71 -13.72 -11.18
CA ASN A 65 22.50 -14.47 -10.88
C ASN A 65 21.92 -15.09 -12.16
N ALA A 66 22.46 -14.82 -13.35
CA ALA A 66 21.92 -15.34 -14.60
C ALA A 66 21.87 -16.89 -14.63
N GLU A 67 22.80 -17.55 -13.95
CA GLU A 67 22.78 -19.01 -13.76
C GLU A 67 21.63 -19.46 -12.85
N ASP A 68 21.29 -18.70 -11.80
CA ASP A 68 20.10 -18.95 -10.97
C ASP A 68 18.80 -18.79 -11.79
N TRP A 69 18.81 -17.96 -12.84
CA TRP A 69 17.63 -17.73 -13.70
C TRP A 69 17.47 -18.78 -14.79
N LEU A 70 18.57 -19.30 -15.34
CA LEU A 70 18.56 -20.40 -16.31
C LEU A 70 18.21 -21.74 -15.64
N THR A 71 18.38 -21.84 -14.32
CA THR A 71 18.09 -23.04 -13.52
C THR A 71 16.81 -22.93 -12.69
N ALA A 72 16.30 -21.73 -12.43
CA ALA A 72 14.99 -21.51 -11.82
C ALA A 72 13.91 -22.14 -12.70
N LYS A 73 13.25 -23.18 -12.18
CA LYS A 73 12.19 -23.91 -12.88
C LYS A 73 10.98 -23.04 -13.18
N ASP A 74 10.79 -21.96 -12.43
CA ASP A 74 9.74 -20.97 -12.67
C ASP A 74 10.20 -19.56 -12.26
N TRP A 75 9.99 -18.59 -13.16
CA TRP A 75 10.16 -17.15 -12.93
C TRP A 75 9.38 -16.62 -11.72
N PHE A 76 8.33 -17.32 -11.31
CA PHE A 76 7.55 -17.03 -10.10
C PHE A 76 8.29 -17.39 -8.79
N GLU A 77 9.27 -18.31 -8.81
CA GLU A 77 9.95 -18.78 -7.59
C GLU A 77 11.00 -17.79 -7.08
N MET A 78 11.67 -17.04 -7.97
CA MET A 78 12.67 -16.03 -7.57
C MET A 78 12.05 -14.75 -7.02
N GLY A 79 10.74 -14.51 -7.24
CA GLY A 79 9.96 -13.41 -6.65
C GLY A 79 10.43 -11.99 -7.05
N PRO A 80 9.53 -11.06 -7.42
CA PRO A 80 9.90 -9.66 -7.72
C PRO A 80 10.65 -8.95 -6.57
N GLN A 81 10.54 -9.51 -5.37
CA GLN A 81 11.16 -9.06 -4.13
C GLN A 81 12.70 -9.11 -4.14
N THR A 82 13.29 -10.03 -4.91
CA THR A 82 14.74 -10.23 -4.97
C THR A 82 15.39 -9.49 -6.13
N LEU A 83 14.58 -8.96 -7.04
CA LEU A 83 15.02 -8.32 -8.28
C LEU A 83 15.45 -6.88 -8.04
N ALA A 84 16.64 -6.53 -8.53
CA ALA A 84 17.03 -5.15 -8.72
C ALA A 84 16.45 -4.62 -10.04
N TRP A 85 16.23 -3.32 -10.11
CA TRP A 85 15.65 -2.67 -11.29
C TRP A 85 16.55 -1.55 -11.77
N ARG A 86 16.88 -1.54 -13.06
CA ARG A 86 17.58 -0.45 -13.71
C ARG A 86 16.59 0.64 -14.08
N ILE A 87 16.92 1.89 -13.81
CA ILE A 87 16.18 3.05 -14.31
C ILE A 87 16.63 3.33 -15.75
N CYS A 88 15.69 3.43 -16.68
CA CYS A 88 15.92 3.48 -18.13
C CYS A 88 16.24 4.89 -18.64
N TRP A 89 17.02 5.66 -17.89
CA TRP A 89 17.48 7.00 -18.27
C TRP A 89 18.99 7.13 -18.11
N SER A 90 19.57 8.19 -18.68
CA SER A 90 20.98 8.49 -18.44
C SER A 90 21.19 8.95 -16.97
N PRO A 91 22.37 8.76 -16.38
CA PRO A 91 22.61 9.16 -14.99
C PRO A 91 22.36 10.66 -14.71
N GLY A 92 22.62 11.53 -15.69
CA GLY A 92 22.31 12.96 -15.60
C GLY A 92 20.81 13.21 -15.54
N ASP A 93 20.06 12.56 -16.43
CA ASP A 93 18.60 12.69 -16.51
C ASP A 93 17.90 12.11 -15.26
N CYS A 94 18.47 11.07 -14.63
CA CYS A 94 17.89 10.48 -13.42
C CYS A 94 17.74 11.51 -12.29
N ARG A 95 18.78 12.33 -12.05
CA ARG A 95 18.76 13.37 -11.02
C ARG A 95 17.75 14.46 -11.36
N GLU A 96 17.76 14.92 -12.60
CA GLU A 96 16.85 15.94 -13.09
C GLU A 96 15.39 15.50 -13.02
N ARG A 97 15.08 14.30 -13.51
CA ARG A 97 13.73 13.73 -13.48
C ARG A 97 13.24 13.48 -12.07
N ASN A 98 14.11 13.03 -11.16
CA ASN A 98 13.76 12.93 -9.75
C ASN A 98 13.46 14.31 -9.12
N ALA A 99 14.26 15.33 -9.42
CA ALA A 99 14.00 16.69 -8.95
C ALA A 99 12.68 17.24 -9.53
N MET A 100 12.44 17.02 -10.82
CA MET A 100 11.20 17.42 -11.51
C MET A 100 9.98 16.71 -10.93
N ALA A 101 10.06 15.40 -10.69
CA ALA A 101 9.00 14.64 -10.04
C ALA A 101 8.65 15.22 -8.66
N ASN A 102 9.66 15.51 -7.83
CA ASN A 102 9.45 16.11 -6.52
C ASN A 102 8.86 17.53 -6.60
N ALA A 103 9.28 18.34 -7.56
CA ALA A 103 8.72 19.67 -7.79
C ALA A 103 7.25 19.59 -8.22
N LEU A 104 6.93 18.72 -9.18
CA LEU A 104 5.57 18.47 -9.65
C LEU A 104 4.65 18.02 -8.52
N LEU A 105 5.09 17.04 -7.71
CA LEU A 105 4.31 16.50 -6.60
C LEU A 105 4.04 17.52 -5.49
N SER A 106 4.96 18.47 -5.27
CA SER A 106 4.81 19.51 -4.25
C SER A 106 3.92 20.67 -4.69
N GLY A 107 3.79 20.88 -6.01
CA GLY A 107 3.08 21.99 -6.63
C GLY A 107 1.74 21.63 -7.26
N ILE A 108 1.15 20.48 -6.94
CA ILE A 108 -0.07 20.00 -7.58
C ILE A 108 -1.25 20.96 -7.33
N GLU A 109 -1.93 21.32 -8.40
CA GLU A 109 -3.20 22.04 -8.35
C GLU A 109 -4.40 21.08 -8.31
N PRO A 110 -5.37 21.31 -7.41
CA PRO A 110 -6.54 20.44 -7.28
C PRO A 110 -7.50 20.67 -8.45
N SER A 111 -7.38 19.86 -9.50
CA SER A 111 -8.41 19.66 -10.52
C SER A 111 -9.22 18.40 -10.22
N ASN A 112 -10.40 18.25 -10.83
CA ASN A 112 -11.23 17.05 -10.64
C ASN A 112 -10.49 15.75 -11.01
N ASP A 113 -9.74 15.75 -12.11
CA ASP A 113 -8.98 14.58 -12.56
C ASP A 113 -7.85 14.22 -11.60
N VAL A 114 -7.14 15.23 -11.09
CA VAL A 114 -6.09 15.05 -10.07
C VAL A 114 -6.68 14.52 -8.78
N LEU A 115 -7.80 15.08 -8.30
CA LEU A 115 -8.44 14.64 -7.06
C LEU A 115 -8.94 13.20 -7.16
N ASN A 116 -9.48 12.80 -8.31
CA ASN A 116 -9.88 11.42 -8.56
C ASN A 116 -8.68 10.47 -8.58
N ALA A 117 -7.59 10.85 -9.27
CA ALA A 117 -6.35 10.06 -9.29
C ALA A 117 -5.77 9.87 -7.87
N LEU A 118 -5.72 10.96 -7.08
CA LEU A 118 -5.24 10.91 -5.70
C LEU A 118 -6.15 10.07 -4.80
N LEU A 119 -7.47 10.11 -5.01
CA LEU A 119 -8.41 9.26 -4.29
C LEU A 119 -8.20 7.78 -4.61
N ASP A 120 -7.98 7.43 -5.88
CA ASP A 120 -7.73 6.05 -6.28
C ASP A 120 -6.43 5.53 -5.66
N VAL A 121 -5.37 6.34 -5.66
CA VAL A 121 -4.14 6.05 -4.93
C VAL A 121 -4.39 5.89 -3.44
N TRP A 122 -5.18 6.78 -2.81
CA TRP A 122 -5.47 6.67 -1.38
C TRP A 122 -6.24 5.39 -1.06
N ARG A 123 -7.23 5.00 -1.87
CA ARG A 123 -7.98 3.75 -1.70
C ARG A 123 -7.07 2.53 -1.80
N ASP A 124 -6.15 2.55 -2.76
CA ASP A 124 -5.15 1.51 -2.96
C ASP A 124 -4.18 1.40 -1.78
N LEU A 125 -3.70 2.54 -1.29
CA LEU A 125 -2.87 2.62 -0.09
C LEU A 125 -3.63 2.12 1.14
N ALA A 126 -4.86 2.61 1.36
CA ALA A 126 -5.71 2.23 2.48
C ALA A 126 -5.96 0.72 2.51
N LEU A 127 -6.21 0.11 1.35
CA LEU A 127 -6.34 -1.34 1.23
C LEU A 127 -5.04 -2.07 1.60
N ALA A 128 -3.89 -1.60 1.12
CA ALA A 128 -2.60 -2.18 1.47
C ALA A 128 -2.33 -2.10 2.99
N GLU A 129 -2.67 -0.98 3.63
CA GLU A 129 -2.52 -0.79 5.09
C GLU A 129 -3.38 -1.77 5.90
N VAL A 130 -4.65 -1.92 5.55
CA VAL A 130 -5.54 -2.82 6.31
C VAL A 130 -5.23 -4.30 6.06
N VAL A 131 -4.70 -4.65 4.87
CA VAL A 131 -4.22 -6.01 4.59
C VAL A 131 -2.93 -6.30 5.37
N GLN A 132 -1.97 -5.35 5.41
CA GLN A 132 -0.76 -5.47 6.23
C GLN A 132 -1.12 -5.66 7.70
N TYR A 133 -2.04 -4.84 8.21
CA TYR A 133 -2.52 -4.93 9.58
C TYR A 133 -3.19 -6.28 9.88
N ALA A 134 -4.08 -6.74 9.00
CA ALA A 134 -4.76 -8.03 9.16
C ALA A 134 -3.75 -9.18 9.18
N GLY A 135 -2.75 -9.16 8.28
CA GLY A 135 -1.68 -10.16 8.26
C GLY A 135 -0.87 -10.16 9.54
N TRP A 136 -0.51 -8.98 10.05
CA TRP A 136 0.20 -8.83 11.33
C TRP A 136 -0.62 -9.33 12.52
N GLU A 137 -1.90 -8.97 12.62
CA GLU A 137 -2.77 -9.39 13.74
C GLU A 137 -3.01 -10.91 13.72
N LEU A 138 -3.15 -11.51 12.53
CA LEU A 138 -3.20 -12.97 12.34
C LEU A 138 -1.91 -13.62 12.82
N ALA A 139 -0.76 -13.16 12.34
CA ALA A 139 0.56 -13.70 12.70
C ALA A 139 0.84 -13.58 14.20
N LYS A 140 0.54 -12.42 14.78
CA LYS A 140 0.65 -12.15 16.23
C LYS A 140 -0.18 -13.12 17.07
N SER A 141 -1.32 -13.56 16.53
CA SER A 141 -2.22 -14.51 17.18
C SER A 141 -1.93 -15.99 16.83
N GLY A 142 -0.83 -16.27 16.11
CA GLY A 142 -0.42 -17.63 15.72
C GLY A 142 -1.18 -18.21 14.52
N TYR A 143 -1.94 -17.40 13.80
CA TYR A 143 -2.66 -17.81 12.59
C TYR A 143 -1.86 -17.52 11.32
N ASN A 144 -2.30 -18.09 10.19
CA ASN A 144 -1.65 -17.87 8.91
C ASN A 144 -1.91 -16.43 8.39
N PRO A 145 -0.86 -15.58 8.25
CA PRO A 145 -1.02 -14.21 7.79
C PRO A 145 -1.58 -14.10 6.36
N LYS A 146 -1.38 -15.13 5.51
CA LYS A 146 -1.90 -15.14 4.13
C LYS A 146 -3.43 -15.13 4.06
N TRP A 147 -4.13 -15.42 5.16
CA TRP A 147 -5.59 -15.27 5.21
C TRP A 147 -6.05 -13.83 5.08
N ALA A 148 -5.18 -12.84 5.33
CA ALA A 148 -5.46 -11.44 5.03
C ALA A 148 -5.72 -11.21 3.54
N GLU A 149 -4.98 -11.89 2.66
CA GLU A 149 -5.15 -11.79 1.21
C GLU A 149 -6.53 -12.30 0.78
N ALA A 150 -7.00 -13.39 1.38
CA ALA A 150 -8.35 -13.92 1.14
C ALA A 150 -9.47 -12.95 1.57
N ALA A 151 -9.18 -12.06 2.53
CA ALA A 151 -10.12 -11.04 3.01
C ALA A 151 -10.06 -9.72 2.22
N THR A 152 -9.19 -9.59 1.21
CA THR A 152 -8.94 -8.33 0.47
C THR A 152 -10.22 -7.70 -0.07
N SER A 153 -11.13 -8.48 -0.67
CA SER A 153 -12.39 -7.97 -1.20
C SER A 153 -13.28 -7.41 -0.08
N ASN A 154 -13.32 -8.08 1.07
CA ASN A 154 -14.15 -7.69 2.21
C ASN A 154 -13.58 -6.43 2.90
N LEU A 155 -12.25 -6.33 2.99
CA LEU A 155 -11.56 -5.15 3.50
C LEU A 155 -11.78 -3.94 2.59
N ARG A 156 -11.73 -4.13 1.27
CA ARG A 156 -12.03 -3.07 0.29
C ARG A 156 -13.45 -2.55 0.43
N GLU A 157 -14.43 -3.45 0.55
CA GLU A 157 -15.83 -3.10 0.80
C GLU A 157 -16.00 -2.29 2.11
N ALA A 158 -15.30 -2.68 3.18
CA ALA A 158 -15.35 -1.94 4.45
C ALA A 158 -14.77 -0.51 4.32
N LEU A 159 -13.69 -0.34 3.55
CA LEU A 159 -13.03 0.96 3.32
C LEU A 159 -13.88 1.96 2.50
N HIS A 160 -14.94 1.52 1.84
CA HIS A 160 -15.90 2.43 1.22
C HIS A 160 -16.74 3.21 2.24
N ILE A 161 -16.78 2.76 3.49
CA ILE A 161 -17.63 3.30 4.54
C ILE A 161 -16.78 3.82 5.70
N PHE A 162 -15.78 3.05 6.10
CA PHE A 162 -14.97 3.29 7.30
C PHE A 162 -13.56 3.73 6.95
N SER A 163 -12.91 4.45 7.87
CA SER A 163 -11.49 4.82 7.75
C SER A 163 -10.55 3.64 8.00
N ILE A 164 -9.27 3.80 7.69
CA ILE A 164 -8.24 2.76 7.91
C ILE A 164 -8.25 2.33 9.39
N ALA A 165 -8.21 3.30 10.31
CA ALA A 165 -8.19 3.05 11.75
C ALA A 165 -9.44 2.32 12.26
N GLN A 166 -10.61 2.61 11.66
CA GLN A 166 -11.85 1.90 11.97
C GLN A 166 -11.88 0.48 11.39
N VAL A 167 -11.38 0.28 10.16
CA VAL A 167 -11.28 -1.06 9.57
C VAL A 167 -10.30 -1.93 10.35
N MET A 168 -9.19 -1.39 10.85
CA MET A 168 -8.30 -2.09 11.78
C MET A 168 -9.06 -2.58 13.03
N HIS A 169 -9.94 -1.75 13.59
CA HIS A 169 -10.79 -2.19 14.71
C HIS A 169 -11.75 -3.32 14.33
N LEU A 170 -12.40 -3.23 13.16
CA LEU A 170 -13.28 -4.30 12.66
C LEU A 170 -12.50 -5.60 12.45
N THR A 171 -11.25 -5.52 12.01
CA THR A 171 -10.35 -6.67 11.91
C THR A 171 -10.06 -7.30 13.28
N GLN A 172 -9.87 -6.51 14.34
CA GLN A 172 -9.73 -7.05 15.71
C GLN A 172 -10.99 -7.80 16.17
N LEU A 173 -12.19 -7.30 15.83
CA LEU A 173 -13.44 -7.99 16.12
C LEU A 173 -13.55 -9.30 15.35
N ALA A 174 -13.19 -9.29 14.06
CA ALA A 174 -13.13 -10.49 13.23
C ALA A 174 -12.16 -11.54 13.80
N MET A 175 -11.01 -11.11 14.31
CA MET A 175 -10.04 -11.98 14.97
C MET A 175 -10.57 -12.62 16.25
N ARG A 176 -11.28 -11.87 17.09
CA ARG A 176 -11.93 -12.43 18.29
C ARG A 176 -13.00 -13.47 17.92
N SER A 177 -13.77 -13.21 16.87
CA SER A 177 -14.75 -14.16 16.33
C SER A 177 -14.08 -15.43 15.80
N LEU A 178 -13.00 -15.29 15.03
CA LEU A 178 -12.18 -16.40 14.55
C LEU A 178 -11.65 -17.26 15.70
N ALA A 179 -11.06 -16.63 16.72
CA ALA A 179 -10.51 -17.32 17.88
C ALA A 179 -11.59 -18.10 18.64
N SER A 180 -12.75 -17.47 18.90
CA SER A 180 -13.88 -18.15 19.54
C SER A 180 -14.39 -19.34 18.70
N THR A 181 -14.39 -19.21 17.37
CA THR A 181 -14.84 -20.28 16.48
C THR A 181 -13.85 -21.45 16.47
N HIS A 182 -12.55 -21.16 16.44
CA HIS A 182 -11.50 -22.16 16.51
C HIS A 182 -11.56 -22.96 17.83
N GLN A 183 -11.73 -22.27 18.96
CA GLN A 183 -11.80 -22.88 20.29
C GLN A 183 -13.02 -23.78 20.50
N ARG A 184 -14.17 -23.43 19.91
CA ARG A 184 -15.39 -24.26 19.99
C ARG A 184 -15.26 -25.59 19.23
N GLY A 185 -14.30 -25.70 18.31
CA GLY A 185 -14.15 -26.85 17.44
C GLY A 185 -15.25 -26.95 16.38
N GLY A 186 -15.19 -28.00 15.56
CA GLY A 186 -16.22 -28.30 14.55
C GLY A 186 -16.01 -27.67 13.17
N ILE A 187 -14.99 -26.82 12.98
CA ILE A 187 -14.58 -26.33 11.66
C ILE A 187 -13.19 -26.86 11.35
N ALA A 188 -13.01 -27.41 10.15
CA ALA A 188 -11.71 -27.83 9.65
C ALA A 188 -10.74 -26.63 9.58
N SER A 189 -9.50 -26.80 10.04
CA SER A 189 -8.49 -25.74 10.08
C SER A 189 -8.26 -25.06 8.72
N SER A 190 -8.49 -25.79 7.61
CA SER A 190 -8.41 -25.27 6.24
C SER A 190 -9.44 -24.18 5.94
N ARG A 191 -10.56 -24.11 6.66
CA ARG A 191 -11.64 -23.13 6.44
C ARG A 191 -11.53 -21.88 7.31
N LEU A 192 -10.61 -21.85 8.27
CA LEU A 192 -10.46 -20.73 9.20
C LEU A 192 -10.14 -19.40 8.51
N GLY A 193 -9.42 -19.43 7.39
CA GLY A 193 -9.20 -18.23 6.57
C GLY A 193 -10.49 -17.65 5.98
N THR A 194 -11.41 -18.50 5.51
CA THR A 194 -12.74 -18.07 5.04
C THR A 194 -13.58 -17.52 6.18
N VAL A 195 -13.55 -18.16 7.35
CA VAL A 195 -14.26 -17.68 8.56
C VAL A 195 -13.79 -16.29 8.97
N PHE A 196 -12.47 -16.04 8.90
CA PHE A 196 -11.91 -14.72 9.14
C PHE A 196 -12.44 -13.68 8.15
N ALA A 197 -12.34 -13.97 6.84
CA ALA A 197 -12.82 -13.08 5.79
C ALA A 197 -14.32 -12.78 5.94
N ASP A 198 -15.15 -13.78 6.19
CA ASP A 198 -16.59 -13.64 6.39
C ASP A 198 -16.89 -12.80 7.64
N SER A 199 -16.12 -12.97 8.71
CA SER A 199 -16.26 -12.20 9.95
C SER A 199 -15.99 -10.71 9.72
N VAL A 200 -14.97 -10.35 8.92
CA VAL A 200 -14.70 -8.95 8.54
C VAL A 200 -15.93 -8.34 7.84
N SER A 201 -16.47 -9.03 6.83
CA SER A 201 -17.67 -8.57 6.11
C SER A 201 -18.90 -8.50 7.00
N TYR A 202 -19.08 -9.47 7.91
CA TYR A 202 -20.17 -9.49 8.87
C TYR A 202 -20.14 -8.26 9.79
N PHE A 203 -19.00 -7.97 10.43
CA PHE A 203 -18.87 -6.82 11.33
C PHE A 203 -18.99 -5.49 10.59
N ALA A 204 -18.41 -5.36 9.39
CA ALA A 204 -18.55 -4.15 8.59
C ALA A 204 -20.01 -3.88 8.20
N ARG A 205 -20.73 -4.89 7.70
CA ARG A 205 -22.15 -4.76 7.35
C ARG A 205 -23.01 -4.46 8.56
N ARG A 206 -22.77 -5.14 9.68
CA ARG A 206 -23.51 -4.92 10.92
C ARG A 206 -23.29 -3.51 11.47
N ALA A 207 -22.04 -3.05 11.52
CA ALA A 207 -21.71 -1.69 11.94
C ALA A 207 -22.40 -0.63 11.06
N LYS A 208 -22.49 -0.86 9.73
CA LYS A 208 -23.22 0.02 8.81
C LYS A 208 -24.73 0.02 9.08
N LEU A 209 -25.36 -1.15 9.16
CA LEU A 209 -26.81 -1.31 9.30
C LEU A 209 -27.32 -0.81 10.66
N GLU A 210 -26.58 -1.13 11.73
CA GLU A 210 -26.91 -0.76 13.10
C GLU A 210 -26.32 0.60 13.52
N LYS A 211 -25.64 1.30 12.59
CA LYS A 211 -25.02 2.62 12.81
C LYS A 211 -24.09 2.67 14.03
N TRP A 212 -23.22 1.68 14.17
CA TRP A 212 -22.25 1.63 15.25
C TRP A 212 -21.28 2.82 15.18
N THR A 213 -20.94 3.38 16.33
CA THR A 213 -19.77 4.27 16.47
C THR A 213 -18.52 3.39 16.55
N VAL A 214 -17.95 3.08 15.38
CA VAL A 214 -16.75 2.23 15.28
C VAL A 214 -15.55 2.99 15.85
N ARG A 215 -14.88 2.39 16.84
CA ARG A 215 -13.68 2.96 17.45
C ARG A 215 -12.52 2.96 16.46
N GLU A 216 -11.69 3.98 16.54
CA GLU A 216 -10.43 4.05 15.81
C GLU A 216 -9.32 3.36 16.60
N VAL A 217 -8.46 2.65 15.88
CA VAL A 217 -7.29 1.98 16.44
C VAL A 217 -6.04 2.66 15.88
N ALA A 218 -5.12 3.02 16.77
CA ALA A 218 -3.81 3.55 16.38
C ALA A 218 -2.96 2.47 15.70
N ARG A 219 -2.10 2.88 14.77
CA ARG A 219 -1.16 1.98 14.11
C ARG A 219 -0.23 1.33 15.15
N PRO A 220 -0.06 0.00 15.14
CA PRO A 220 0.95 -0.67 15.95
C PRO A 220 2.36 -0.15 15.65
N ALA A 221 3.20 -0.02 16.67
CA ALA A 221 4.58 0.46 16.51
C ALA A 221 5.45 -0.48 15.66
N GLU A 222 5.08 -1.76 15.59
CA GLU A 222 5.75 -2.79 14.80
C GLU A 222 5.48 -2.68 13.29
N LEU A 223 4.48 -1.90 12.87
CA LEU A 223 4.15 -1.70 11.47
C LEU A 223 4.79 -0.40 10.94
N PRO A 224 5.84 -0.49 10.10
CA PRO A 224 6.50 0.69 9.55
C PRO A 224 5.59 1.48 8.61
N ILE A 225 5.77 2.80 8.58
CA ILE A 225 5.18 3.66 7.54
C ILE A 225 6.05 3.53 6.29
N SER A 226 5.42 3.32 5.14
CA SER A 226 6.14 3.11 3.89
C SER A 226 6.52 4.42 3.19
N ALA A 227 7.49 4.33 2.27
CA ALA A 227 7.97 5.47 1.50
C ALA A 227 6.84 6.17 0.72
N ILE A 228 5.98 5.41 0.04
CA ILE A 228 4.85 5.99 -0.70
C ILE A 228 3.82 6.66 0.21
N VAL A 229 3.55 6.12 1.40
CA VAL A 229 2.60 6.73 2.35
C VAL A 229 3.16 8.03 2.86
N THR A 230 4.44 8.06 3.21
CA THR A 230 5.15 9.28 3.62
C THR A 230 5.06 10.36 2.54
N LEU A 231 5.39 10.01 1.29
CA LEU A 231 5.31 10.91 0.14
C LEU A 231 3.87 11.43 -0.09
N PHE A 232 2.91 10.51 -0.10
CA PHE A 232 1.50 10.83 -0.35
C PHE A 232 0.92 11.76 0.73
N THR A 233 1.19 11.47 1.99
CA THR A 233 0.60 12.17 3.14
C THR A 233 1.29 13.47 3.50
N GLN A 234 2.60 13.60 3.28
CA GLN A 234 3.37 14.78 3.69
C GLN A 234 3.58 15.76 2.54
N GLN A 235 3.83 15.27 1.33
CA GLN A 235 4.22 16.12 0.20
C GLN A 235 3.03 16.42 -0.72
N VAL A 236 2.24 15.39 -1.04
CA VAL A 236 1.20 15.47 -2.08
C VAL A 236 -0.14 15.98 -1.55
N THR A 237 -0.70 15.30 -0.55
CA THR A 237 -2.05 15.60 -0.04
C THR A 237 -2.05 16.40 1.26
N ARG A 238 -0.96 16.33 2.04
CA ARG A 238 -0.85 16.93 3.38
C ARG A 238 -1.94 16.47 4.35
N LEU A 239 -2.38 15.22 4.19
CA LEU A 239 -3.33 14.57 5.10
C LEU A 239 -2.72 14.30 6.49
N HIS A 240 -1.41 14.05 6.57
CA HIS A 240 -0.73 13.71 7.83
C HIS A 240 -1.50 12.63 8.63
N ASP A 241 -1.89 12.92 9.87
CA ASP A 241 -2.61 11.99 10.75
C ASP A 241 -4.03 11.66 10.25
N GLU A 242 -4.65 12.57 9.48
CA GLU A 242 -5.98 12.36 8.89
C GLU A 242 -6.01 11.24 7.85
N TYR A 243 -4.84 10.83 7.34
CA TYR A 243 -4.70 9.74 6.39
C TYR A 243 -5.34 8.44 6.88
N ALA A 244 -5.21 8.14 8.17
CA ALA A 244 -5.72 6.91 8.77
C ALA A 244 -7.13 7.05 9.36
N THR A 245 -7.50 8.26 9.79
CA THR A 245 -8.74 8.51 10.55
C THR A 245 -9.90 8.95 9.66
N ARG A 246 -9.64 9.55 8.50
CA ARG A 246 -10.68 9.92 7.53
C ARG A 246 -10.94 8.81 6.53
N THR A 247 -12.20 8.67 6.14
CA THR A 247 -12.59 7.79 5.04
C THR A 247 -12.12 8.38 3.71
N PRO A 248 -11.45 7.59 2.84
CA PRO A 248 -10.98 8.06 1.54
C PRO A 248 -12.11 8.67 0.70
N SER A 249 -12.02 9.97 0.43
CA SER A 249 -13.01 10.71 -0.36
C SER A 249 -12.38 11.92 -1.05
N VAL A 250 -12.95 12.34 -2.18
CA VAL A 250 -12.51 13.56 -2.91
C VAL A 250 -12.57 14.78 -1.99
N ALA A 251 -13.65 14.90 -1.21
CA ALA A 251 -13.83 16.01 -0.27
C ALA A 251 -12.70 16.08 0.77
N ALA A 252 -12.26 14.94 1.32
CA ALA A 252 -11.17 14.90 2.28
C ALA A 252 -9.81 15.28 1.65
N VAL A 253 -9.54 14.84 0.42
CA VAL A 253 -8.31 15.22 -0.30
C VAL A 253 -8.30 16.72 -0.59
N LEU A 254 -9.41 17.27 -1.10
CA LEU A 254 -9.52 18.70 -1.40
C LEU A 254 -9.37 19.57 -0.15
N ASP A 255 -10.03 19.20 0.94
CA ASP A 255 -9.95 19.88 2.23
C ASP A 255 -8.50 19.89 2.77
N ALA A 256 -7.80 18.75 2.73
CA ALA A 256 -6.40 18.67 3.14
C ALA A 256 -5.48 19.55 2.28
N MET A 257 -5.61 19.49 0.96
CA MET A 257 -4.80 20.28 0.02
C MET A 257 -5.08 21.79 0.11
N THR A 258 -6.30 22.20 0.46
CA THR A 258 -6.68 23.62 0.57
C THR A 258 -6.24 24.23 1.90
N ARG A 259 -6.42 23.54 3.04
CA ARG A 259 -5.92 24.01 4.35
C ARG A 259 -4.41 24.24 4.35
N ALA A 260 -3.70 23.35 3.68
CA ALA A 260 -2.27 23.47 3.46
C ALA A 260 -1.82 24.75 2.75
N ARG A 261 -2.69 25.34 1.92
CA ARG A 261 -2.40 26.57 1.17
C ARG A 261 -2.74 27.82 1.96
N SER A 262 -3.68 27.77 2.91
CA SER A 262 -4.02 28.91 3.76
C SER A 262 -3.02 29.17 4.89
N VAL A 263 -2.10 28.23 5.14
CA VAL A 263 -1.09 28.30 6.21
C VAL A 263 0.29 28.75 5.69
N ASN A 264 0.46 28.86 4.37
CA ASN A 264 1.66 29.39 3.72
C ASN A 264 1.40 30.80 3.19
#